data_AF-A0A352SAU6-F1
#
_entry.id   AF-A0A352SAU6-F1
#
_cell.length_a   1.000
_cell.length_b   1.000
_cell.length_c   1.000
_cell.angle_alpha   90.00
_cell.angle_beta   90.00
_cell.angle_gamma   90.00
#
_symmetry.space_group_name_H-M   'P 1'
#
loop_
_entity.id
_entity.type
_entity.pdbx_description
1 polymer ?
#
loop_
_entity_poly.entity_id
_entity_poly.type
_entity_poly.pdbx_seq_one_letter_code
_entity_poly.pdbx_strand_id
1 'polypeptide(L)' 'GHAVVHAALRPFTIDGQTLVSTCSVGSALHQSGQSASVSELFIRADMALYDAKRHGKACYSATGPNKAADIAPHA' A
#
# COMPACT_ATOMS: atom_id res chain seq x y z
N GLY A 1 5.63 6.26 -0.09
CA GLY A 1 5.81 4.97 -0.79
C GLY A 1 6.87 4.97 -1.88
N HIS A 2 7.03 6.06 -2.64
CA HIS A 2 7.90 6.09 -3.83
C HIS A 2 9.35 5.62 -3.59
N ALA A 3 9.98 6.04 -2.48
CA ALA A 3 11.35 5.63 -2.15
C ALA A 3 11.49 4.10 -1.93
N VAL A 4 10.49 3.47 -1.31
CA VAL A 4 10.49 2.01 -1.06
C VAL A 4 10.33 1.24 -2.37
N VAL A 5 9.41 1.69 -3.23
CA VAL A 5 9.18 1.11 -4.56
C VAL A 5 10.46 1.15 -5.41
N HIS A 6 11.15 2.29 -5.44
CA HIS A 6 12.42 2.40 -6.17
C HIS A 6 13.55 1.58 -5.54
N ALA A 7 13.63 1.55 -4.21
CA ALA A 7 14.63 0.77 -3.51
C ALA A 7 14.51 -0.73 -3.81
N ALA A 8 13.30 -1.24 -3.98
CA ALA A 8 13.04 -2.65 -4.27
C ALA A 8 13.52 -3.10 -5.66
N LEU A 9 13.67 -2.16 -6.61
CA LEU A 9 14.19 -2.44 -7.96
C LEU A 9 15.69 -2.70 -7.98
N ARG A 10 16.42 -2.40 -6.89
CA ARG A 10 17.86 -2.66 -6.84
C ARG A 10 18.09 -4.17 -6.86
N PRO A 11 18.99 -4.67 -7.73
CA PRO A 11 19.34 -6.09 -7.73
C PRO A 11 19.89 -6.53 -6.39
N PHE A 12 19.59 -7.77 -6.00
CA PHE A 12 20.13 -8.40 -4.80
C PHE A 12 20.50 -9.86 -5.09
N THR A 13 21.40 -10.41 -4.29
CA THR A 13 21.93 -11.76 -4.50
C THR A 13 21.35 -12.74 -3.48
N ILE A 14 20.84 -13.88 -3.96
CA ILE A 14 20.45 -15.05 -3.15
C ILE A 14 21.15 -16.26 -3.78
N ASP A 15 21.91 -17.02 -3.00
CA ASP A 15 22.63 -18.22 -3.46
C ASP A 15 23.49 -18.01 -4.72
N GLY A 16 24.15 -16.85 -4.80
CA GLY A 16 24.96 -16.45 -5.96
C GLY A 16 24.15 -16.03 -7.20
N GLN A 17 22.82 -16.12 -7.16
CA GLN A 17 21.94 -15.66 -8.22
C GLN A 17 21.55 -14.20 -8.00
N THR A 18 21.69 -13.37 -9.05
CA THR A 18 21.22 -11.98 -9.01
C THR A 18 19.76 -11.93 -9.39
N LEU A 19 18.94 -11.42 -8.48
CA LEU A 19 17.50 -11.29 -8.62
C LEU A 19 17.10 -9.82 -8.64
N VAL A 20 16.02 -9.52 -9.36
CA VAL A 20 15.35 -8.22 -9.32
C VAL A 20 13.92 -8.46 -8.88
N SER A 21 13.45 -7.66 -7.93
CA SER A 21 12.06 -7.70 -7.47
C SER A 21 11.40 -6.33 -7.66
N THR A 22 10.08 -6.34 -7.61
CA THR A 22 9.27 -5.12 -7.52
C THR A 22 8.43 -5.23 -6.26
N CYS A 23 8.15 -4.12 -5.59
CA CYS A 23 7.16 -4.10 -4.51
C CYS A 23 6.03 -3.13 -4.84
N SER A 24 4.82 -3.46 -4.40
CA SER A 24 3.72 -2.50 -4.33
C SER A 24 3.53 -2.09 -2.87
N VAL A 25 3.14 -0.83 -2.63
CA VAL A 25 3.03 -0.27 -1.28
C VAL A 25 1.66 0.37 -1.08
N GLY A 26 0.94 -0.07 -0.05
CA GLY A 26 -0.27 0.57 0.46
C GLY A 26 0.02 1.33 1.76
N SER A 27 -0.67 2.44 1.98
CA SER A 27 -0.58 3.18 3.24
C SER A 27 -1.91 3.81 3.63
N ALA A 28 -2.11 3.96 4.93
CA ALA A 28 -3.23 4.67 5.52
C ALA A 28 -2.70 5.70 6.52
N LEU A 29 -3.26 6.90 6.51
CA LEU A 29 -2.89 7.96 7.44
C LEU A 29 -3.91 8.04 8.58
N HIS A 30 -3.43 7.94 9.82
CA HIS A 30 -4.21 8.30 10.99
C HIS A 30 -4.30 9.83 11.07
N GLN A 31 -5.52 10.36 11.15
CA GLN A 31 -5.74 11.80 11.30
C GLN A 31 -6.16 12.11 12.72
N SER A 32 -5.56 13.16 13.30
CA SER A 32 -5.96 13.67 14.60
C SER A 32 -7.45 14.05 14.59
N GLY A 33 -8.21 13.53 15.54
CA GLY A 33 -9.67 13.72 15.62
C GLY A 33 -10.49 12.63 14.93
N GLN A 34 -9.89 11.70 14.20
CA GLN A 34 -10.56 10.47 13.77
C GLN A 34 -10.38 9.37 14.81
N SER A 35 -11.49 8.79 15.27
CA SER A 35 -11.44 7.58 16.07
C SER A 35 -11.32 6.37 15.15
N ALA A 36 -10.13 6.17 14.58
CA ALA A 36 -9.81 4.97 13.81
C ALA A 36 -9.08 3.98 14.72
N SER A 37 -9.61 2.76 14.81
CA SER A 37 -8.88 1.71 15.52
C SER A 37 -7.60 1.32 14.75
N VAL A 38 -6.64 0.73 15.46
CA VAL A 38 -5.43 0.19 14.83
C VAL A 38 -5.79 -0.83 13.74
N SER A 39 -6.74 -1.72 14.01
CA SER A 39 -7.23 -2.72 13.04
C SER A 39 -7.80 -2.06 11.78
N GLU A 40 -8.53 -0.96 11.94
CA GLU A 40 -9.10 -0.23 10.81
C GLU A 40 -8.02 0.44 9.94
N LEU A 41 -6.96 0.97 10.55
CA LEU A 41 -5.81 1.48 9.80
C LEU A 41 -5.10 0.38 9.02
N PHE A 42 -4.95 -0.82 9.59
CA PHE A 42 -4.37 -1.97 8.89
C PHE A 42 -5.23 -2.39 7.70
N ILE A 43 -6.55 -2.50 7.87
CA ILE A 43 -7.48 -2.82 6.78
C ILE A 43 -7.37 -1.78 5.66
N ARG A 44 -7.39 -0.48 5.99
CA ARG A 44 -7.26 0.60 5.00
C ARG A 44 -5.93 0.58 4.25
N ALA A 45 -4.84 0.24 4.94
CA ALA A 45 -3.51 0.12 4.33
C ALA A 45 -3.43 -1.10 3.40
N ASP A 46 -4.04 -2.23 3.76
CA ASP A 46 -4.09 -3.43 2.93
C ASP A 46 -4.95 -3.22 1.67
N MET A 47 -6.08 -2.51 1.80
CA MET A 47 -6.89 -2.10 0.65
C MET A 47 -6.10 -1.22 -0.31
N ALA A 48 -5.39 -0.20 0.20
CA ALA A 48 -4.49 0.62 -0.60
C ALA A 48 -3.39 -0.24 -1.29
N LEU A 49 -2.87 -1.26 -0.61
CA LEU A 49 -1.87 -2.15 -1.19
C LEU A 49 -2.44 -2.97 -2.35
N TYR A 50 -3.67 -3.47 -2.20
CA TYR A 50 -4.37 -4.17 -3.28
C TYR A 50 -4.65 -3.26 -4.47
N ASP A 51 -5.08 -2.02 -4.23
CA ASP A 51 -5.23 -1.03 -5.31
C ASP A 51 -3.91 -0.77 -6.01
N ALA A 52 -2.81 -0.61 -5.27
CA ALA A 52 -1.49 -0.44 -5.85
C ALA A 52 -1.11 -1.64 -6.74
N LYS A 53 -1.41 -2.88 -6.33
CA LYS A 53 -1.18 -4.08 -7.16
C LYS A 53 -2.03 -4.11 -8.43
N ARG A 54 -3.28 -3.63 -8.36
CA ARG A 54 -4.20 -3.58 -9.54
C ARG A 54 -3.74 -2.59 -10.61
N HIS A 55 -3.11 -1.49 -10.20
CA HIS A 55 -2.57 -0.49 -11.14
C HIS A 55 -1.25 -0.91 -11.79
N GLY A 56 -0.67 -2.04 -11.39
CA GLY A 56 0.56 -2.59 -11.96
C GLY A 56 1.57 -3.03 -10.90
N LYS A 57 2.74 -3.47 -11.38
CA LYS A 57 3.89 -3.74 -10.52
C LYS A 57 4.61 -2.43 -10.19
N ALA A 58 5.30 -2.38 -9.05
CA ALA A 58 6.08 -1.21 -8.64
C ALA A 58 5.23 0.07 -8.48
N CYS A 59 4.08 -0.04 -7.81
CA CYS A 59 3.16 1.08 -7.61
C CYS A 59 2.93 1.37 -6.12
N TYR A 60 2.48 2.59 -5.83
CA TYR A 60 2.12 3.04 -4.49
C TYR A 60 0.71 3.63 -4.50
N SER A 61 -0.05 3.36 -3.44
CA SER A 61 -1.35 3.98 -3.19
C SER A 61 -1.49 4.36 -1.71
N ALA A 62 -2.29 5.39 -1.46
CA ALA A 62 -2.64 5.84 -0.12
C ALA A 62 -4.14 6.06 -0.01
N THR A 63 -4.75 5.55 1.06
CA THR A 63 -6.11 5.92 1.42
C THR A 63 -6.08 7.21 2.22
N GLY A 64 -6.62 8.28 1.63
CA GLY A 64 -7.04 9.45 2.39
C GLY A 64 -8.31 9.15 3.19
N PRO A 65 -8.66 9.97 4.18
CA PRO A 65 -9.86 9.78 5.01
C PRO A 65 -11.16 9.72 4.19
N ASN A 66 -11.14 10.27 2.97
CA ASN A 66 -12.31 10.41 2.11
C ASN A 66 -12.43 9.34 1.02
N LYS A 67 -11.61 8.28 1.04
CA LYS A 67 -11.70 7.16 0.07
C LYS A 67 -12.45 5.94 0.60
N ALA A 68 -12.75 5.87 1.90
CA ALA A 68 -13.58 4.81 2.48
C ALA A 68 -15.10 5.10 2.37
N ALA A 69 -15.49 6.35 2.13
CA ALA A 69 -16.90 6.76 2.02
C ALA A 69 -17.59 6.27 0.72
N ASP A 70 -16.83 5.78 -0.26
CA ASP A 70 -17.34 5.32 -1.56
C ASP A 70 -17.50 3.80 -1.67
N ILE A 71 -17.42 3.09 -0.54
CA ILE A 71 -17.52 1.63 -0.48
C ILE A 71 -18.40 1.16 0.69
N ALA A 72 -19.43 1.95 1.03
CA ALA A 72 -20.56 1.38 1.75
C ALA A 72 -21.29 0.42 0.78
N PRO A 73 -21.52 -0.85 1.15
CA PRO A 73 -22.42 -1.69 0.37
C PRO A 73 -23.79 -1.02 0.33
N HIS A 74 -24.39 -0.92 -0.85
CA HIS A 74 -25.79 -0.58 -0.98
C HIS A 74 -26.60 -1.53 -0.08
N ALA A 75 -27.28 -0.94 0.90
CA ALA A 75 -28.39 -1.56 1.60
C ALA A 75 -29.55 -1.82 0.64
#